data_AF-A0A1W0XAX0-F1
#
_entry.id   AF-A0A1W0XAX0-F1
#
_cell.length_a   1.000
_cell.length_b   1.000
_cell.length_c   1.000
_cell.angle_alpha   90.00
_cell.angle_beta   90.00
_cell.angle_gamma   90.00
#
_symmetry.space_group_name_H-M   'P 1'
#
loop_
_entity.id
_entity.type
_entity.pdbx_description
1 polymer ?
#
loop_
_entity_poly.entity_id
_entity_poly.type
_entity_poly.pdbx_seq_one_letter_code
_entity_poly.pdbx_strand_id
1 'polypeptide(L)'
;MDMAENRAKIMIPAQMEFHRMNFLVQAAQLMAQQMPEIKRASQKAPSLPSVSKSFVKLTKGLTDRSLKRRKKKKLNNEFDGAQMSLSRTLAQQAKFVAKKAVLRIEPEIKRKICQRCALLLEPGQNCRIRFRREKKSGALFKITTCLACRFFVRHRVDAKHWVASSAQTAEAVL
;
A
#
# COMPACT_ATOMS: atom_id res chain seq x y z
N MET A 1 0.23 -46.69 4.29
CA MET A 1 0.14 -45.78 3.13
C MET A 1 -1.20 -45.08 3.29
N ASP A 2 -1.32 -43.79 3.64
CA ASP A 2 -1.21 -42.66 2.70
C ASP A 2 -1.13 -41.29 3.42
N MET A 3 -0.45 -41.20 4.56
CA MET A 3 -0.23 -39.89 5.21
C MET A 3 0.68 -38.98 4.38
N ALA A 4 1.67 -39.56 3.68
CA ALA A 4 2.55 -38.81 2.78
C ALA A 4 1.82 -38.35 1.50
N GLU A 5 0.94 -39.21 0.97
CA GLU A 5 0.17 -38.92 -0.24
C GLU A 5 -0.89 -37.84 0.00
N ASN A 6 -1.56 -37.86 1.17
CA ASN A 6 -2.47 -36.79 1.58
C ASN A 6 -1.74 -35.47 1.88
N ARG A 7 -0.51 -35.51 2.43
CA ARG A 7 0.33 -34.31 2.57
C ARG A 7 0.68 -33.70 1.22
N ALA A 8 1.05 -34.53 0.24
CA ALA A 8 1.31 -34.06 -1.13
C ALA A 8 0.05 -33.43 -1.76
N LYS A 9 -1.12 -34.06 -1.62
CA LYS A 9 -2.40 -33.55 -2.15
C LYS A 9 -2.85 -32.23 -1.50
N ILE A 10 -2.55 -31.99 -0.22
CA ILE A 10 -2.85 -30.72 0.46
C ILE A 10 -1.81 -29.63 0.13
N MET A 11 -0.53 -30.01 -0.07
CA MET A 11 0.52 -29.05 -0.39
C MET A 11 0.44 -28.51 -1.81
N ILE A 12 -0.03 -29.30 -2.79
CA ILE A 12 -0.07 -28.88 -4.20
C ILE A 12 -0.97 -27.64 -4.43
N PRO A 13 -2.22 -27.58 -3.92
CA PRO A 13 -3.05 -26.37 -4.04
C PRO A 13 -2.42 -25.16 -3.34
N ALA A 14 -2.02 -25.32 -2.07
CA ALA A 14 -1.41 -24.26 -1.27
C ALA A 14 -0.13 -23.69 -1.93
N GLN A 15 0.66 -24.56 -2.54
CA GLN A 15 1.84 -24.18 -3.31
C GLN A 15 1.45 -23.36 -4.55
N MET A 16 0.44 -23.76 -5.31
CA MET A 16 -0.04 -23.00 -6.48
C MET A 16 -0.59 -21.63 -6.10
N GLU A 17 -1.31 -21.50 -4.98
CA GLU A 17 -1.79 -20.21 -4.50
C GLU A 17 -0.66 -19.29 -4.04
N PHE A 18 0.38 -19.85 -3.43
CA PHE A 18 1.59 -19.11 -3.06
C PHE A 18 2.34 -18.59 -4.30
N HIS A 19 2.56 -19.45 -5.30
CA HIS A 19 3.18 -19.04 -6.58
C HIS A 19 2.34 -17.97 -7.29
N ARG A 20 1.01 -18.13 -7.32
CA ARG A 20 0.09 -17.14 -7.87
C ARG A 20 0.20 -15.80 -7.14
N MET A 21 0.23 -15.82 -5.81
CA MET A 21 0.40 -14.61 -5.01
C MET A 21 1.73 -13.90 -5.34
N ASN A 22 2.83 -14.64 -5.41
CA ASN A 22 4.15 -14.09 -5.72
C ASN A 22 4.23 -13.52 -7.14
N PHE A 23 3.68 -14.24 -8.12
CA PHE A 23 3.58 -13.79 -9.50
C PHE A 23 2.84 -12.45 -9.61
N LEU A 24 1.69 -12.31 -8.93
CA LEU A 24 0.93 -11.06 -8.92
C LEU A 24 1.72 -9.90 -8.30
N VAL A 25 2.50 -10.15 -7.25
CA VAL A 25 3.35 -9.13 -6.61
C VAL A 25 4.49 -8.71 -7.54
N GLN A 26 5.16 -9.66 -8.21
CA GLN A 26 6.24 -9.36 -9.16
C GLN A 26 5.72 -8.60 -10.38
N ALA A 27 4.60 -9.04 -10.95
CA ALA A 27 3.93 -8.32 -12.04
C ALA A 27 3.54 -6.90 -11.62
N ALA A 28 3.04 -6.72 -10.39
CA ALA A 28 2.71 -5.38 -9.88
C ALA A 28 3.94 -4.46 -9.78
N GLN A 29 5.10 -5.01 -9.38
CA GLN A 29 6.37 -4.29 -9.32
C GLN A 29 6.85 -3.91 -10.73
N LEU A 30 6.85 -4.86 -11.66
CA LEU A 30 7.23 -4.59 -13.04
C LEU A 30 6.37 -3.50 -13.68
N MET A 31 5.05 -3.55 -13.48
CA MET A 31 4.12 -2.54 -13.99
C MET A 31 4.31 -1.17 -13.33
N ALA A 32 4.83 -1.11 -12.10
CA ALA A 32 5.17 0.15 -11.44
C ALA A 32 6.47 0.75 -12.04
N GLN A 33 7.44 -0.08 -12.40
CA GLN A 33 8.71 0.33 -13.00
C GLN A 33 8.60 0.66 -14.50
N GLN A 34 7.77 -0.07 -15.23
CA GLN A 34 7.53 0.09 -16.66
C GLN A 34 6.68 1.31 -17.00
N MET A 35 6.11 2.01 -16.02
CA MET A 35 5.59 3.35 -16.23
C MET A 35 6.80 4.29 -16.13
N PRO A 36 7.50 4.61 -17.24
CA PRO A 36 8.49 5.67 -17.18
C PRO A 36 7.80 6.89 -16.62
N GLU A 37 8.47 7.55 -15.68
CA GLU A 37 8.13 8.89 -15.22
C GLU A 37 7.57 9.68 -16.41
N ILE A 38 6.25 9.89 -16.43
CA ILE A 38 5.68 11.04 -17.15
C ILE A 38 6.27 12.20 -16.39
N LYS A 39 7.50 12.57 -16.75
CA LYS A 39 8.28 13.64 -16.17
C LYS A 39 7.34 14.82 -16.16
N ARG A 40 6.89 15.22 -14.97
CA ARG A 40 6.82 16.60 -14.50
C ARG A 40 6.55 17.64 -15.60
N ALA A 41 5.62 17.37 -16.49
CA ALA A 41 5.20 18.27 -17.54
C ALA A 41 3.96 18.92 -16.97
N SER A 42 4.17 20.11 -16.39
CA SER A 42 3.23 21.23 -16.49
C SER A 42 1.80 20.82 -16.83
N GLN A 43 1.05 20.38 -15.82
CA GLN A 43 -0.37 20.64 -15.80
C GLN A 43 -0.61 21.56 -14.61
N LYS A 44 -0.48 22.86 -14.89
CA LYS A 44 -1.51 23.80 -14.46
C LYS A 44 -2.83 23.03 -14.48
N ALA A 45 -3.49 22.98 -13.32
CA ALA A 45 -4.82 22.42 -13.21
C ALA A 45 -5.64 22.87 -14.43
N PRO A 46 -6.34 21.97 -15.15
CA PRO A 46 -7.42 22.44 -16.00
C PRO A 46 -8.36 23.21 -15.07
N SER A 47 -8.43 24.53 -15.28
CA SER A 47 -9.43 25.37 -14.64
C SER A 47 -10.78 24.81 -15.06
N LEU A 48 -11.44 24.09 -14.16
CA LEU A 48 -12.86 23.82 -14.30
C LEU A 48 -13.54 25.20 -14.46
N PRO A 49 -14.40 25.39 -15.47
CA PRO A 49 -15.21 26.60 -15.53
C PRO A 49 -16.01 26.68 -14.24
N SER A 50 -15.97 27.86 -13.62
CA SER A 50 -16.73 28.21 -12.44
C SER A 50 -18.22 27.99 -12.72
N VAL A 51 -18.76 26.85 -12.30
CA VAL A 51 -20.21 26.70 -12.22
C VAL A 51 -20.66 27.61 -11.08
N SER A 52 -21.36 28.66 -11.50
CA SER A 52 -21.88 29.75 -10.69
C SER A 52 -22.63 29.25 -9.47
N LYS A 53 -22.32 29.88 -8.34
CA LYS A 53 -23.07 29.80 -7.10
C LYS A 53 -24.51 30.22 -7.35
N SER A 54 -25.46 29.30 -7.25
CA SER A 54 -26.86 29.64 -6.99
C SER A 54 -27.65 28.38 -6.61
N PHE A 55 -28.47 28.52 -5.55
CA PHE A 55 -29.39 27.52 -4.99
C PHE A 55 -28.73 26.37 -4.20
N VAL A 56 -28.95 26.15 -2.91
CA VAL A 56 -30.16 26.27 -2.08
C VAL A 56 -29.80 26.72 -0.65
N LYS A 57 -30.67 27.59 -0.12
CA LYS A 57 -30.65 28.17 1.23
C LYS A 57 -31.20 27.17 2.26
N LEU A 58 -30.66 27.26 3.48
CA LEU A 58 -31.40 27.18 4.76
C LEU A 58 -31.98 25.82 5.21
N THR A 59 -31.25 25.12 6.09
CA THR A 59 -31.83 24.58 7.34
C THR A 59 -30.81 24.71 8.48
N LYS A 60 -31.21 25.41 9.54
CA LYS A 60 -30.50 25.50 10.82
C LYS A 60 -30.96 24.35 11.72
N GLY A 61 -30.03 23.83 12.52
CA GLY A 61 -30.33 23.20 13.80
C GLY A 61 -30.69 21.72 13.76
N LEU A 62 -29.72 20.87 14.12
CA LEU A 62 -29.84 19.84 15.16
C LEU A 62 -28.50 19.09 15.22
N THR A 63 -28.01 18.95 16.44
CA THR A 63 -26.72 18.35 16.78
C THR A 63 -26.64 16.91 16.31
N ASP A 64 -25.73 16.60 15.39
CA ASP A 64 -25.29 15.23 15.19
C ASP A 64 -23.79 15.14 14.89
N ARG A 65 -22.98 15.09 15.96
CA ARG A 65 -21.54 14.78 15.89
C ARG A 65 -21.30 13.35 15.35
N SER A 66 -22.30 12.47 15.33
CA SER A 66 -22.20 11.07 14.89
C SER A 66 -22.18 10.93 13.37
N LEU A 67 -22.96 11.73 12.64
CA LEU A 67 -22.99 11.72 11.16
C LEU A 67 -21.74 12.33 10.52
N LYS A 68 -21.08 13.32 11.15
CA LYS A 68 -19.80 13.87 10.66
C LYS A 68 -18.68 12.82 10.68
N ARG A 69 -18.70 11.87 11.64
CA ARG A 69 -17.76 10.73 11.68
C ARG A 69 -18.03 9.70 10.58
N ARG A 70 -19.29 9.45 10.22
CA ARG A 70 -19.67 8.57 9.09
C ARG A 70 -19.34 9.20 7.73
N LYS A 71 -19.55 10.52 7.55
CA LYS A 71 -19.27 11.22 6.28
C LYS A 71 -17.77 11.37 6.01
N LYS A 72 -16.95 11.58 7.05
CA LYS A 72 -15.47 11.61 6.94
C LYS A 72 -14.85 10.23 6.66
N LYS A 73 -15.56 9.13 6.92
CA LYS A 73 -15.12 7.78 6.52
C LYS A 73 -15.34 7.49 5.03
N LYS A 74 -16.38 8.07 4.41
CA LYS A 74 -16.69 7.89 2.97
C LYS A 74 -15.74 8.67 2.04
N LEU A 75 -15.36 9.90 2.39
CA LEU A 75 -14.47 10.76 1.59
C LEU A 75 -13.00 10.28 1.47
N ASN A 76 -12.59 9.22 2.19
CA ASN A 76 -11.22 8.69 2.09
C ASN A 76 -11.07 7.56 1.06
N ASN A 77 -12.16 7.16 0.39
CA ASN A 77 -12.14 6.21 -0.72
C ASN A 77 -12.32 6.89 -2.08
N GLU A 78 -12.64 8.19 -2.13
CA GLU A 78 -12.77 8.95 -3.39
C GLU A 78 -11.39 9.36 -3.94
N PHE A 79 -10.47 8.40 -4.00
CA PHE A 79 -9.39 8.43 -5.00
C PHE A 79 -9.81 7.49 -6.14
N ASP A 80 -11.06 7.69 -6.57
CA ASP A 80 -11.76 7.02 -7.66
C ASP A 80 -11.85 8.05 -8.78
N GLY A 81 -11.31 7.76 -9.96
CA GLY A 81 -11.65 8.54 -11.16
C GLY A 81 -10.60 8.66 -12.26
N ALA A 82 -9.35 8.26 -12.04
CA ALA A 82 -8.35 8.23 -13.11
C ALA A 82 -7.49 6.98 -12.95
N GLN A 83 -7.95 5.89 -13.59
CA GLN A 83 -7.32 4.56 -13.66
C GLN A 83 -6.70 4.05 -12.35
N MET A 84 -7.32 3.04 -11.75
CA MET A 84 -6.59 2.12 -10.89
C MET A 84 -5.35 1.65 -11.66
N SER A 85 -4.16 2.10 -11.26
CA SER A 85 -2.92 1.68 -11.92
C SER A 85 -2.88 0.16 -11.91
N LEU A 86 -2.52 -0.46 -13.03
CA LEU A 86 -2.49 -1.92 -13.16
C LEU A 86 -1.73 -2.57 -11.99
N SER A 87 -0.63 -1.95 -11.57
CA SER A 87 0.15 -2.30 -10.39
C SER A 87 -0.68 -2.39 -9.09
N ARG A 88 -1.60 -1.45 -8.85
CA ARG A 88 -2.47 -1.44 -7.67
C ARG A 88 -3.47 -2.59 -7.73
N THR A 89 -4.09 -2.83 -8.88
CA THR A 89 -5.07 -3.91 -9.04
C THR A 89 -4.43 -5.28 -8.82
N LEU A 90 -3.24 -5.51 -9.38
CA LEU A 90 -2.48 -6.74 -9.17
C LEU A 90 -2.09 -6.94 -7.69
N ALA A 91 -1.63 -5.88 -7.01
CA ALA A 91 -1.33 -5.93 -5.58
C ALA A 91 -2.58 -6.15 -4.70
N GLN A 92 -3.76 -5.65 -5.13
CA GLN A 92 -5.03 -5.97 -4.47
C GLN A 92 -5.38 -7.45 -4.64
N GLN A 93 -5.27 -7.98 -5.86
CA GLN A 93 -5.51 -9.39 -6.14
C GLN A 93 -4.57 -10.29 -5.32
N ALA A 94 -3.28 -9.96 -5.23
CA ALA A 94 -2.33 -10.71 -4.40
C ALA A 94 -2.78 -10.78 -2.92
N LYS A 95 -3.28 -9.68 -2.36
CA LYS A 95 -3.84 -9.67 -1.00
C LYS A 95 -5.11 -10.50 -0.87
N PHE A 96 -5.97 -10.49 -1.88
CA PHE A 96 -7.19 -11.31 -1.86
C PHE A 96 -6.87 -12.78 -1.93
N VAL A 97 -5.93 -13.19 -2.78
CA VAL A 97 -5.41 -14.57 -2.85
C VAL A 97 -4.85 -14.97 -1.48
N ALA A 98 -3.98 -14.14 -0.89
CA ALA A 98 -3.41 -14.41 0.43
C ALA A 98 -4.47 -14.57 1.53
N LYS A 99 -5.50 -13.71 1.54
CA LYS A 99 -6.60 -13.80 2.51
C LYS A 99 -7.46 -15.04 2.31
N LYS A 100 -7.80 -15.36 1.05
CA LYS A 100 -8.67 -16.50 0.72
C LYS A 100 -7.98 -17.84 1.01
N ALA A 101 -6.69 -17.95 0.68
CA ALA A 101 -5.89 -19.14 0.91
C ALA A 101 -5.22 -19.17 2.32
N VAL A 102 -5.50 -18.18 3.18
CA VAL A 102 -4.92 -18.05 4.53
C VAL A 102 -3.38 -18.13 4.52
N LEU A 103 -2.76 -17.56 3.49
CA LEU A 103 -1.31 -17.55 3.32
C LEU A 103 -0.66 -16.38 4.05
N ARG A 104 0.50 -16.64 4.63
CA ARG A 104 1.34 -15.60 5.24
C ARG A 104 2.18 -14.92 4.15
N ILE A 105 1.90 -13.64 3.92
CA ILE A 105 2.73 -12.79 3.07
C ILE A 105 4.04 -12.49 3.79
N GLU A 106 5.16 -12.61 3.08
CA GLU A 106 6.48 -12.23 3.57
C GLU A 106 6.49 -10.78 4.08
N PRO A 107 7.09 -10.49 5.25
CA PRO A 107 7.08 -9.16 5.84
C PRO A 107 7.68 -8.08 4.94
N GLU A 108 8.66 -8.40 4.10
CA GLU A 108 9.27 -7.45 3.17
C GLU A 108 8.28 -7.00 2.09
N ILE A 109 7.64 -7.97 1.44
CA ILE A 109 6.59 -7.74 0.45
C ILE A 109 5.43 -6.97 1.09
N LYS A 110 4.99 -7.38 2.28
CA LYS A 110 3.90 -6.71 3.01
C LYS A 110 4.22 -5.25 3.34
N ARG A 111 5.48 -4.91 3.64
CA ARG A 111 5.93 -3.53 3.90
C ARG A 111 5.96 -2.69 2.63
N LYS A 112 6.23 -3.30 1.47
CA LYS A 112 6.19 -2.65 0.15
C LYS A 112 4.77 -2.42 -0.37
N ILE A 113 3.71 -2.95 0.27
CA ILE A 113 2.32 -2.74 -0.19
C ILE A 113 1.53 -1.96 0.86
N CYS A 114 0.90 -0.84 0.47
CA CYS A 114 0.05 -0.07 1.37
C CYS A 114 -1.13 -0.91 1.86
N GLN A 115 -1.34 -1.06 3.18
CA GLN A 115 -2.41 -1.91 3.70
C GLN A 115 -3.82 -1.45 3.29
N ARG A 116 -4.03 -0.13 3.12
CA ARG A 116 -5.33 0.47 2.82
C ARG A 116 -5.67 0.47 1.33
N CYS A 117 -4.88 1.16 0.50
CA CYS A 117 -5.16 1.27 -0.94
C CYS A 117 -4.51 0.16 -1.78
N ALA A 118 -3.58 -0.62 -1.22
CA ALA A 118 -2.76 -1.61 -1.93
C ALA A 118 -1.87 -1.04 -3.05
N LEU A 119 -1.55 0.25 -2.98
CA LEU A 119 -0.51 0.84 -3.79
C LEU A 119 0.87 0.26 -3.40
N LEU A 120 1.71 0.00 -4.39
CA LEU A 120 3.10 -0.36 -4.19
C LEU A 120 3.90 0.88 -3.72
N LEU A 121 4.58 0.74 -2.58
CA LEU A 121 5.27 1.80 -1.87
C LEU A 121 6.74 1.79 -2.26
N GLU A 122 7.08 2.61 -3.24
CA GLU A 122 8.47 2.92 -3.58
C GLU A 122 8.93 4.18 -2.84
N PRO A 123 10.07 4.11 -2.12
CA PRO A 123 10.58 5.25 -1.36
C PRO A 123 10.98 6.39 -2.31
N GLY A 124 10.54 7.61 -1.99
CA GLY A 124 10.87 8.80 -2.77
C GLY A 124 9.85 9.16 -3.86
N GLN A 125 9.13 8.17 -4.41
CA GLN A 125 8.04 8.40 -5.36
C GLN A 125 6.66 8.40 -4.69
N ASN A 126 6.24 7.24 -4.16
CA ASN A 126 4.87 7.01 -3.70
C ASN A 126 4.74 6.92 -2.17
N CYS A 127 5.88 6.84 -1.47
CA CYS A 127 5.91 6.78 -0.03
C CYS A 127 7.02 7.64 0.59
N ARG A 128 6.75 8.12 1.80
CA ARG A 128 7.70 8.84 2.64
C ARG A 128 8.11 7.96 3.82
N ILE A 129 9.40 7.69 3.92
CA ILE A 129 9.98 6.95 5.05
C ILE A 129 10.61 7.96 6.02
N ARG A 130 10.32 7.82 7.31
CA ARG A 130 10.98 8.58 8.38
C ARG A 130 11.39 7.63 9.50
N PHE A 131 12.57 7.83 10.04
CA PHE A 131 13.02 7.17 11.25
C PHE A 131 12.80 8.07 12.45
N ARG A 132 12.18 7.53 13.50
CA ARG A 132 11.90 8.25 14.75
C ARG A 132 12.25 7.37 15.93
N ARG A 133 12.99 7.91 16.89
CA ARG A 133 13.20 7.27 18.18
C ARG A 133 12.09 7.67 19.14
N GLU A 134 11.56 6.71 19.88
CA GLU A 134 10.63 6.99 20.97
C GLU A 134 11.42 7.47 22.19
N LYS A 135 10.98 8.59 22.77
CA LYS A 135 11.70 9.26 23.87
C LYS A 135 11.80 8.40 25.14
N LYS A 136 10.78 7.57 25.42
CA LYS A 136 10.69 6.78 26.66
C LYS A 136 11.46 5.46 26.60
N SER A 137 11.34 4.74 25.49
CA SER A 137 11.92 3.39 25.33
C SER A 137 13.27 3.39 24.61
N GLY A 138 13.65 4.50 23.98
CA GLY A 138 14.82 4.58 23.09
C GLY A 138 14.66 3.78 21.79
N ALA A 139 13.52 3.11 21.58
CA ALA A 139 13.30 2.24 20.43
C ALA A 139 13.22 3.05 19.13
N LEU A 140 13.88 2.54 18.08
CA LEU A 140 13.85 3.13 16.76
C LEU A 140 12.64 2.60 15.97
N PHE A 141 11.89 3.50 15.35
CA PHE A 141 10.75 3.16 14.50
C PHE A 141 10.97 3.66 13.07
N LYS A 142 10.73 2.78 12.10
CA LYS A 142 10.56 3.10 10.68
C LYS A 142 9.09 3.41 10.43
N ILE A 143 8.79 4.66 10.12
CA ILE A 143 7.45 5.12 9.78
C ILE A 143 7.38 5.25 8.27
N THR A 144 6.54 4.44 7.64
CA THR A 144 6.28 4.51 6.20
C THR A 144 4.90 5.09 5.98
N THR A 145 4.83 6.24 5.31
CA THR A 145 3.59 6.95 4.98
C THR A 145 3.32 6.88 3.49
N CYS A 146 2.14 6.40 3.10
CA CYS A 146 1.68 6.42 1.72
C CYS A 146 1.25 7.84 1.32
N LEU A 147 1.72 8.35 0.18
CA LEU A 147 1.38 9.70 -0.27
C LEU A 147 -0.03 9.78 -0.90
N ALA A 148 -0.53 8.68 -1.47
CA ALA A 148 -1.86 8.61 -2.06
C ALA A 148 -2.99 8.65 -1.01
N CYS A 149 -2.98 7.72 -0.03
CA CYS A 149 -4.07 7.60 0.96
C CYS A 149 -3.73 8.13 2.35
N ARG A 150 -2.50 8.66 2.56
CA ARG A 150 -1.98 9.19 3.83
C ARG A 150 -1.99 8.21 5.01
N PHE A 151 -2.24 6.92 4.74
CA PHE A 151 -2.10 5.87 5.74
C PHE A 151 -0.62 5.65 6.05
N PHE A 152 -0.30 5.49 7.33
CA PHE A 152 1.06 5.22 7.78
C PHE A 152 1.11 3.98 8.66
N VAL A 153 2.19 3.23 8.53
CA VAL A 153 2.50 2.10 9.39
C VAL A 153 3.83 2.37 10.09
N ARG A 154 3.93 1.95 11.34
CA ARG A 154 5.15 2.05 12.13
C ARG A 154 5.68 0.65 12.37
N HIS A 155 6.95 0.44 12.04
CA HIS A 155 7.66 -0.80 12.31
C HIS A 155 8.78 -0.50 13.29
N ARG A 156 8.85 -1.25 14.38
CA ARG A 156 10.02 -1.23 15.27
C ARG A 156 11.22 -1.76 14.48
N VAL A 157 12.33 -1.05 14.59
CA VAL A 157 13.62 -1.43 14.01
C VAL A 157 14.53 -1.74 15.18
N ASP A 158 14.93 -2.98 15.29
CA ASP A 158 15.89 -3.37 16.32
C ASP A 158 17.29 -2.93 15.90
N ALA A 159 18.05 -2.38 16.85
CA ALA A 159 19.36 -1.79 16.60
C ALA A 159 20.36 -2.77 15.98
N LYS A 160 20.21 -4.08 16.24
CA LYS A 160 21.07 -5.15 15.70
C LYS A 160 20.95 -5.32 14.18
N HIS A 161 19.80 -5.00 13.61
CA HIS A 161 19.51 -5.18 12.17
C HIS A 161 19.54 -3.85 11.40
N TRP A 162 20.09 -2.79 12.01
CA TRP A 162 20.33 -1.54 11.32
C TRP A 162 21.53 -1.70 10.39
N VAL A 163 21.27 -2.18 9.17
CA VAL A 163 22.26 -2.13 8.11
C VAL A 163 22.41 -0.66 7.71
N ALA A 164 23.57 -0.07 8.02
CA ALA A 164 23.94 1.22 7.45
C ALA A 164 23.95 1.06 5.91
N SER A 165 23.32 2.01 5.22
CA SER A 165 23.01 2.00 3.79
C SER A 165 24.19 1.69 2.84
N SER A 166 25.43 1.63 3.32
CA SER A 166 26.62 1.30 2.52
C SER A 166 26.78 -0.18 2.21
N ALA A 167 26.32 -1.10 3.07
CA ALA A 167 26.61 -2.54 2.91
C ALA A 167 25.69 -3.27 1.90
N GLN A 168 24.52 -2.70 1.55
CA GLN A 168 23.55 -3.35 0.65
C GLN A 168 23.93 -3.26 -0.84
N THR A 169 24.90 -2.43 -1.21
CA THR A 169 25.31 -2.28 -2.62
C THR A 169 26.34 -3.33 -3.07
N ALA A 170 26.99 -4.04 -2.14
CA ALA A 170 28.06 -4.99 -2.46
C ALA A 170 27.54 -6.39 -2.87
N GLU A 171 26.38 -6.82 -2.38
CA GLU A 171 25.83 -8.17 -2.69
C GLU A 171 24.85 -8.18 -3.88
N ALA A 172 24.59 -7.02 -4.51
CA ALA A 172 23.66 -6.91 -5.64
C ALA A 172 24.35 -6.73 -7.02
N VAL A 173 25.67 -6.92 -7.10
CA VAL A 173 26.48 -6.74 -8.34
C VAL A 173 27.39 -7.96 -8.61
N LEU A 174 26.98 -9.17 -8.21
CA LEU A 174 27.60 -10.41 -8.69
C LEU A 174 26.59 -11.23 -9.49
#